data_AF-A0A7H9AKG9-F1
#
_entry.id   AF-A0A7H9AKG9-F1
#
_cell.length_a   1.000
_cell.length_b   1.000
_cell.length_c   1.000
_cell.angle_alpha   90.00
_cell.angle_beta   90.00
_cell.angle_gamma   90.00
#
_symmetry.space_group_name_H-M   'P 1'
#
loop_
_entity.id
_entity.type
_entity.pdbx_description
1 polymer ?
#
loop_
_entity_poly.entity_id
_entity_poly.type
_entity_poly.pdbx_seq_one_letter_code
_entity_poly.pdbx_strand_id
1 'polypeptide(L)'
;MERPNDCKVSNDGIVICCDWLNWTELSGCFKIFDSFGEELISIKTKANLGNSSISLDSKIALVETHNSDNEDGDKIFLFDIPNRNLIAKLDRPTSFVKAKIISS
;
A
#
# COMPACT_ATOMS: atom_id res chain seq x y z
N MET A 1 9.17 -7.64 -7.83
CA MET A 1 7.78 -8.05 -7.63
C MET A 1 7.69 -9.42 -8.27
N GLU A 2 7.25 -10.42 -7.53
CA GLU A 2 7.23 -11.82 -7.97
C GLU A 2 5.79 -12.32 -8.11
N ARG A 3 4.90 -11.92 -7.19
CA ARG A 3 3.49 -12.36 -7.15
C ARG A 3 2.55 -11.21 -6.76
N PRO A 4 2.31 -10.24 -7.65
CA PRO A 4 1.34 -9.18 -7.38
C PRO A 4 -0.03 -9.78 -7.05
N ASN A 5 -0.65 -9.29 -5.97
CA ASN A 5 -1.90 -9.81 -5.42
C ASN A 5 -3.07 -8.82 -5.45
N ASP A 6 -2.81 -7.53 -5.65
CA ASP A 6 -3.84 -6.50 -5.87
C ASP A 6 -3.27 -5.41 -6.79
N CYS A 7 -3.93 -5.17 -7.92
CA CYS A 7 -3.51 -4.14 -8.87
C CYS A 7 -4.70 -3.29 -9.29
N LYS A 8 -4.48 -1.99 -9.47
CA LYS A 8 -5.49 -1.04 -9.94
C LYS A 8 -4.90 -0.14 -11.01
N VAL A 9 -5.75 0.32 -11.92
CA VAL A 9 -5.37 1.18 -13.04
C VAL A 9 -6.22 2.45 -13.03
N SER A 10 -5.59 3.59 -13.33
CA SER A 10 -6.22 4.90 -13.51
C SER A 10 -6.65 5.11 -14.97
N ASN A 11 -7.30 6.25 -15.27
CA ASN A 11 -7.72 6.54 -16.65
C ASN A 11 -6.54 6.90 -17.57
N ASP A 12 -5.39 7.29 -17.03
CA ASP A 12 -4.19 7.64 -17.82
C ASP A 12 -3.25 6.44 -18.01
N GLY A 13 -3.69 5.24 -17.59
CA GLY A 13 -2.91 4.01 -17.71
C GLY A 13 -1.82 3.84 -16.64
N ILE A 14 -1.77 4.69 -15.61
CA ILE A 14 -0.92 4.46 -14.44
C ILE A 14 -1.47 3.26 -13.67
N VAL A 15 -0.58 2.32 -13.34
CA VAL A 15 -0.90 1.09 -12.62
C VAL A 15 -0.26 1.11 -11.24
N ILE A 16 -1.04 0.78 -10.20
CA ILE A 16 -0.51 0.46 -8.88
C ILE A 16 -0.58 -1.03 -8.63
N CYS A 17 0.43 -1.59 -7.97
CA CYS A 17 0.53 -3.01 -7.69
C CYS A 17 0.97 -3.24 -6.23
N CYS A 18 0.28 -4.16 -5.55
CA CYS A 18 0.67 -4.69 -4.25
C CYS A 18 1.20 -6.12 -4.41
N ASP A 19 2.27 -6.44 -3.69
CA ASP A 19 2.86 -7.77 -3.59
C ASP A 19 3.23 -8.02 -2.12
N TRP A 20 2.63 -9.03 -1.49
CA TRP A 20 2.96 -9.45 -0.13
C TRP A 20 4.31 -10.17 -0.01
N LEU A 21 5.02 -10.36 -1.13
CA LEU A 21 6.33 -11.00 -1.22
C LEU A 21 6.29 -12.46 -0.75
N ASN A 22 6.67 -12.70 0.50
CA ASN A 22 6.75 -14.03 1.10
C ASN A 22 5.68 -14.20 2.18
N TRP A 23 5.26 -15.44 2.42
CA TRP A 23 4.20 -15.77 3.39
C TRP A 23 4.72 -15.97 4.81
N THR A 24 6.04 -15.89 5.03
CA THR A 24 6.70 -16.22 6.30
C THR A 24 7.00 -15.00 7.15
N GLU A 25 7.03 -13.81 6.56
CA GLU A 25 7.37 -12.55 7.21
C GLU A 25 6.30 -11.50 6.92
N LEU A 26 6.05 -10.61 7.90
CA LEU A 26 5.19 -9.46 7.69
C LEU A 26 5.92 -8.48 6.76
N SER A 27 5.57 -8.50 5.49
CA SER A 27 6.22 -7.67 4.49
C SER A 27 5.30 -7.35 3.33
N GLY A 28 5.66 -6.29 2.62
CA GLY A 28 4.87 -5.83 1.49
C GLY A 28 5.68 -4.95 0.57
N CYS A 29 5.42 -5.05 -0.73
CA CYS A 29 5.96 -4.19 -1.76
C CYS A 29 4.82 -3.53 -2.52
N PHE A 30 4.81 -2.20 -2.52
CA PHE A 30 3.87 -1.40 -3.30
C PHE A 30 4.62 -0.67 -4.38
N LYS A 31 4.13 -0.74 -5.62
CA LYS A 31 4.76 -0.11 -6.78
C LYS A 31 3.74 0.66 -7.61
N ILE A 32 4.20 1.74 -8.22
CA ILE A 32 3.47 2.52 -9.21
C ILE A 32 4.25 2.47 -10.52
N PHE A 33 3.57 2.15 -11.61
CA PHE A 33 4.13 2.09 -12.95
C PHE A 33 3.39 3.06 -13.88
N ASP A 34 4.12 3.64 -14.82
CA ASP A 34 3.50 4.39 -15.91
C ASP A 34 2.87 3.47 -16.97
N SER A 35 2.23 4.09 -17.97
CA SER A 35 1.56 3.38 -19.06
C SER A 35 2.53 2.66 -20.03
N PHE A 36 3.82 2.91 -19.93
CA PHE A 36 4.89 2.22 -20.67
C PHE A 36 5.55 1.11 -19.84
N GLY A 37 5.18 0.98 -18.57
CA GLY A 37 5.77 0.03 -17.62
C GLY A 37 7.01 0.54 -16.90
N GLU A 38 7.32 1.84 -16.98
CA GLU A 38 8.38 2.47 -16.18
C GLU A 38 7.96 2.50 -14.71
N GLU A 39 8.85 2.08 -13.80
CA GLU A 39 8.61 2.20 -12.36
C GLU A 39 8.74 3.67 -11.93
N LEU A 40 7.65 4.23 -11.40
CA LEU A 40 7.61 5.60 -10.90
C LEU A 40 7.96 5.67 -9.41
N ILE A 41 7.34 4.80 -8.61
CA ILE A 41 7.48 4.75 -7.14
C ILE A 41 7.53 3.28 -6.71
N SER A 42 8.36 2.98 -5.70
CA SER A 42 8.45 1.66 -5.09
C SER A 42 8.76 1.79 -3.61
N ILE A 43 7.91 1.21 -2.76
CA ILE A 43 8.16 1.10 -1.33
C ILE A 43 8.17 -0.37 -0.90
N LYS A 44 8.96 -0.65 0.13
CA LYS A 44 8.88 -1.88 0.91
C LYS A 44 8.44 -1.53 2.32
N THR A 45 7.62 -2.38 2.90
CA THR A 45 7.08 -2.24 4.25
C THR A 45 7.40 -3.49 5.06
N LYS A 46 7.50 -3.32 6.38
CA LYS A 46 7.64 -4.40 7.37
C LYS A 46 6.27 -4.85 7.92
N ALA A 47 5.21 -4.61 7.17
CA ALA A 47 3.85 -5.02 7.50
C ALA A 47 3.17 -5.51 6.22
N ASN A 48 2.14 -6.35 6.35
CA ASN A 48 1.37 -6.76 5.18
C ASN A 48 0.58 -5.57 4.62
N LEU A 49 0.53 -5.46 3.29
CA LEU A 49 -0.27 -4.42 2.64
C LEU A 49 -1.76 -4.73 2.80
N GLY A 50 -2.54 -3.71 3.11
CA GLY A 50 -3.99 -3.73 3.12
C GLY A 50 -4.56 -3.16 1.83
N ASN A 51 -5.56 -2.29 1.95
CA ASN A 51 -6.20 -1.68 0.79
C ASN A 51 -5.27 -0.70 0.08
N SER A 52 -5.41 -0.63 -1.24
CA SER A 52 -4.74 0.37 -2.07
C SER A 52 -5.77 1.12 -2.91
N SER A 53 -5.46 2.33 -3.34
CA SER A 53 -6.30 3.08 -4.28
C SER A 53 -5.47 4.06 -5.10
N ILE A 54 -5.95 4.38 -6.30
CA ILE A 54 -5.39 5.40 -7.19
C ILE A 54 -6.52 6.31 -7.64
N SER A 55 -6.26 7.61 -7.68
CA SER A 55 -7.16 8.60 -8.26
C SER A 55 -7.32 8.39 -9.77
N LEU A 56 -8.51 8.64 -10.30
CA LEU A 56 -8.80 8.44 -11.73
C LEU A 56 -7.95 9.32 -12.64
N ASP A 57 -7.51 10.49 -12.16
CA ASP A 57 -6.67 11.47 -12.87
C ASP A 57 -5.17 11.32 -12.56
N SER A 58 -4.78 10.19 -11.95
CA SER A 58 -3.38 9.81 -11.74
C SER A 58 -2.55 10.80 -10.91
N LYS A 59 -3.17 11.64 -10.09
CA LYS A 59 -2.43 12.61 -9.26
C LYS A 59 -1.94 12.01 -7.95
N ILE A 60 -2.79 11.18 -7.34
CA ILE A 60 -2.54 10.58 -6.03
C ILE A 60 -2.78 9.07 -6.05
N ALA A 61 -1.99 8.37 -5.25
CA ALA A 61 -2.24 6.97 -4.87
C ALA A 61 -2.04 6.80 -3.37
N LEU A 62 -2.66 5.76 -2.82
CA LEU A 62 -2.45 5.35 -1.44
C LEU A 62 -2.33 3.83 -1.32
N VAL A 63 -1.62 3.40 -0.27
CA VAL A 63 -1.65 2.03 0.21
C VAL A 63 -1.67 2.04 1.73
N GLU A 64 -2.50 1.19 2.30
CA GLU A 64 -2.57 0.96 3.73
C GLU A 64 -1.71 -0.25 4.12
N THR A 65 -1.31 -0.32 5.38
CA THR A 65 -0.72 -1.51 5.98
C THR A 65 -1.61 -2.03 7.11
N HIS A 66 -1.61 -3.35 7.26
CA HIS A 66 -2.24 -4.02 8.39
C HIS A 66 -1.47 -3.78 9.70
N ASN A 67 -2.07 -4.21 10.82
CA ASN A 67 -1.45 -4.13 12.14
C ASN A 67 -0.12 -4.92 12.19
N SER A 68 0.87 -4.34 12.86
CA SER A 68 2.16 -4.95 13.15
C SER A 68 2.82 -4.20 14.31
N ASP A 69 3.70 -4.86 15.07
CA ASP A 69 4.39 -4.27 16.23
C ASP A 69 5.60 -3.40 15.82
N ASN A 70 5.56 -2.77 14.63
CA ASN A 70 6.65 -1.96 14.10
C ASN A 70 6.16 -0.65 13.44
N GLU A 71 7.11 0.13 12.92
CA GLU A 71 6.86 1.47 12.36
C GLU A 71 5.91 1.49 11.16
N ASP A 72 5.72 0.36 10.47
CA ASP A 72 4.81 0.22 9.33
C ASP A 72 3.46 -0.38 9.73
N GLY A 73 3.21 -0.68 11.00
CA GLY A 73 1.92 -1.15 11.48
C GLY A 73 0.85 -0.07 11.47
N ASP A 74 -0.33 -0.41 10.94
CA ASP A 74 -1.51 0.48 10.89
C ASP A 74 -1.19 1.86 10.30
N LYS A 75 -0.62 1.89 9.09
CA LYS A 75 -0.26 3.11 8.37
C LYS A 75 -1.04 3.28 7.08
N ILE A 76 -1.14 4.52 6.63
CA ILE A 76 -1.55 4.90 5.28
C ILE A 76 -0.40 5.68 4.66
N PHE A 77 0.10 5.20 3.53
CA PHE A 77 1.09 5.89 2.72
C PHE A 77 0.37 6.60 1.57
N LEU A 78 0.56 7.92 1.47
CA LEU A 78 -0.05 8.76 0.43
C LEU A 78 1.03 9.29 -0.49
N PHE A 79 0.85 9.12 -1.80
CA PHE A 79 1.83 9.48 -2.82
C PHE A 79 1.30 10.55 -3.77
N ASP A 80 2.21 11.42 -4.19
CA ASP A 80 2.05 12.31 -5.34
C ASP A 80 2.75 11.62 -6.52
N ILE A 81 1.96 11.23 -7.52
CA ILE A 81 2.45 10.46 -8.66
C ILE A 81 3.24 11.36 -9.62
N PRO A 82 2.76 12.55 -10.04
CA PRO A 82 3.53 13.46 -10.89
C PRO A 82 4.92 13.81 -10.35
N ASN A 83 5.02 14.06 -9.04
CA ASN A 83 6.28 14.42 -8.38
C ASN A 83 7.08 13.20 -7.90
N ARG A 84 6.58 11.98 -8.12
CA ARG A 84 7.22 10.70 -7.78
C ARG A 84 7.66 10.61 -6.32
N ASN A 85 6.89 11.15 -5.38
CA ASN A 85 7.26 11.19 -3.97
C ASN A 85 6.12 10.80 -3.02
N LEU A 86 6.53 10.38 -1.82
CA LEU A 86 5.63 10.17 -0.69
C LEU A 86 5.25 11.54 -0.10
N ILE A 87 3.95 11.85 -0.07
CA ILE A 87 3.41 13.05 0.58
C ILE A 87 3.41 12.86 2.09
N ALA A 88 2.85 11.74 2.56
CA ALA A 88 2.65 11.50 3.98
C ALA A 88 2.59 10.01 4.33
N LYS A 89 3.03 9.71 5.56
CA LYS A 89 2.80 8.45 6.25
C LYS A 89 1.93 8.75 7.47
N LEU A 90 0.67 8.34 7.42
CA LEU A 90 -0.36 8.67 8.40
C LEU A 90 -0.70 7.43 9.24
N ASP A 91 -1.18 7.64 10.46
CA ASP A 91 -1.79 6.55 11.23
C ASP A 91 -3.15 6.18 10.64
N ARG A 92 -3.43 4.87 10.54
CA ARG A 92 -4.73 4.37 10.09
C ARG A 92 -5.75 4.62 11.21
N PRO A 93 -6.88 5.33 10.96
CA PRO A 93 -7.78 5.81 12.02
C PRO A 93 -8.43 4.73 12.89
N THR A 94 -8.44 3.47 12.44
CA THR A 94 -8.96 2.32 13.18
C THR A 94 -7.93 1.19 13.18
N SER A 95 -7.10 1.15 14.22
CA SER A 95 -6.38 -0.06 14.59
C SER A 95 -7.36 -1.09 15.16
N PHE A 96 -7.03 -2.39 15.08
CA PHE A 96 -7.83 -3.42 15.74
C PHE A 96 -7.62 -3.33 17.26
N VAL A 97 -8.23 -2.32 17.91
CA VAL A 97 -8.10 -2.07 19.35
C VAL A 97 -8.88 -3.16 20.11
N LYS A 98 -8.29 -4.36 20.22
CA LYS A 98 -8.78 -5.52 20.98
C LYS A 98 -10.18 -6.00 20.62
N ALA A 99 -10.26 -7.07 19.84
CA ALA A 99 -11.42 -7.96 19.90
C ALA A 99 -11.41 -8.67 21.28
N LYS A 100 -12.29 -8.26 22.20
CA LYS A 100 -12.57 -9.05 23.41
C LYS A 100 -13.42 -10.24 23.00
N ILE A 101 -12.81 -11.42 22.94
CA ILE A 101 -13.58 -12.67 22.91
C ILE A 101 -14.14 -12.84 24.33
N ILE A 102 -15.44 -12.60 24.49
CA ILE A 102 -16.16 -12.98 25.70
C ILE A 102 -16.65 -14.40 25.46
N SER A 103 -15.96 -15.39 26.01
CA SER A 103 -16.49 -16.74 26.11
C SER A 103 -17.59 -16.74 27.19
N SER A 104 -18.82 -17.05 26.79
CA SER A 104 -19.94 -17.38 27.69
C SER A 104 -19.74 -18.74 28.33
#